data_AF-G3UDM9-F1
#
_entry.id   AF-G3UDM9-F1
#
_cell.length_a   1.000
_cell.length_b   1.000
_cell.length_c   1.000
_cell.angle_alpha   90.00
_cell.angle_beta   90.00
_cell.angle_gamma   90.00
#
_symmetry.space_group_name_H-M   'P 1'
#
loop_
_entity.id
_entity.type
_entity.pdbx_description
1 polymer ?
#
loop_
_entity_poly.entity_id
_entity_poly.type
_entity_poly.pdbx_seq_one_letter_code
_entity_poly.pdbx_strand_id
1 'polypeptide(L)'
;TKKRKRIHQAVGITYRNLQTLSDKSAMVTKSLEYLGEVLKYIKPYLGKKSSSAAGLHLTYQMMGILVKSWAQIFATSKAQKLLFRIIDCLLLPHTVLQQEKELPAAMLTAIQKSLPLYLQGMCIVCCQSQNPNTYLNQLLGNVIEQYIWRFLPASPCGLGIGQHPVLLALKKPATVPPMSSLKKCIAQVIRKSYFHFKGSSPPPRLASVLAFILQLSKDSNLDICDVELLLPSVLKCLVLVNEPQVKRLATENLQYMVQTCQVGSEGEPAAQLTSVLRQFIQDYGTTYSYQVYSILETVATLDQQVVIHLISTLTQSLKDSELKCGLGRNSAQREAYSKLLSHLGQVGHNEMQRLEK
;
A
#
# COMPACT_ATOMS: atom_id res chain seq x y z
N THR A 1 13.17 10.00 -30.38
CA THR A 1 12.41 9.73 -29.13
C THR A 1 11.75 10.95 -28.50
N LYS A 2 12.46 12.08 -28.27
CA LYS A 2 11.91 13.30 -27.62
C LYS A 2 10.69 13.91 -28.35
N LYS A 3 10.68 13.91 -29.69
CA LYS A 3 9.57 14.42 -30.53
C LYS A 3 8.29 13.58 -30.36
N ARG A 4 8.38 12.25 -30.40
CA ARG A 4 7.22 11.34 -30.21
C ARG A 4 6.61 11.44 -28.81
N LYS A 5 7.44 11.59 -27.77
CA LYS A 5 6.99 11.87 -26.40
C LYS A 5 6.14 13.15 -26.31
N ARG A 6 6.61 14.24 -26.94
CA ARG A 6 5.90 15.53 -26.96
C ARG A 6 4.53 15.42 -27.67
N ILE A 7 4.43 14.61 -28.73
CA ILE A 7 3.17 14.39 -29.45
C ILE A 7 2.13 13.74 -28.55
N HIS A 8 2.45 12.63 -27.87
CA HIS A 8 1.48 11.96 -26.98
C HIS A 8 1.03 12.88 -25.82
N GLN A 9 1.95 13.68 -25.28
CA GLN A 9 1.64 14.65 -24.24
C GLN A 9 0.72 15.77 -24.77
N ALA A 10 1.00 16.30 -25.96
CA ALA A 10 0.18 17.33 -26.58
C ALA A 10 -1.26 16.85 -26.82
N VAL A 11 -1.46 15.64 -27.35
CA VAL A 11 -2.79 15.05 -27.56
C VAL A 11 -3.57 14.98 -26.24
N GLY A 12 -2.93 14.53 -25.15
CA GLY A 12 -3.56 14.48 -23.82
C GLY A 12 -3.97 15.86 -23.29
N ILE A 13 -3.12 16.88 -23.50
CA ILE A 13 -3.41 18.27 -23.10
C ILE A 13 -4.56 18.85 -23.93
N THR A 14 -4.52 18.68 -25.26
CA THR A 14 -5.58 19.15 -26.15
C THR A 14 -6.92 18.52 -25.77
N TYR A 15 -6.98 17.20 -25.53
CA TYR A 15 -8.22 16.53 -25.13
C TYR A 15 -8.80 17.08 -23.83
N ARG A 16 -7.95 17.39 -22.85
CA ARG A 16 -8.37 17.98 -21.56
C ARG A 16 -9.02 19.36 -21.75
N ASN A 17 -8.50 20.14 -22.68
CA ASN A 17 -8.92 21.51 -22.92
C ASN A 17 -10.17 21.61 -23.81
N LEU A 18 -10.62 20.50 -24.43
CA LEU A 18 -11.88 20.48 -25.18
C LEU A 18 -13.07 20.68 -24.24
N GLN A 19 -14.01 21.53 -24.65
CA GLN A 19 -15.20 21.85 -23.87
C GLN A 19 -16.41 21.01 -24.30
N THR A 20 -16.61 20.80 -25.60
CA THR A 20 -17.79 20.08 -26.11
C THR A 20 -17.61 18.56 -26.08
N LEU A 21 -18.70 17.83 -25.83
CA LEU A 21 -18.71 16.37 -25.88
C LEU A 21 -18.50 15.83 -27.31
N SER A 22 -18.98 16.56 -28.32
CA SER A 22 -18.81 16.21 -29.73
C SER A 22 -17.32 16.20 -30.10
N ASP A 23 -16.59 17.26 -29.76
CA ASP A 23 -15.16 17.37 -30.06
C ASP A 23 -14.35 16.29 -29.31
N LYS A 24 -14.70 16.02 -28.05
CA LYS A 24 -14.07 14.92 -27.28
C LYS A 24 -14.29 13.57 -27.95
N SER A 25 -15.52 13.27 -28.38
CA SER A 25 -15.85 12.01 -29.06
C SER A 25 -15.13 11.88 -30.41
N ALA A 26 -15.08 12.96 -31.20
CA ALA A 26 -14.36 12.99 -32.48
C ALA A 26 -12.86 12.76 -32.27
N MET A 27 -12.26 13.42 -31.27
CA MET A 27 -10.85 13.27 -30.94
C MET A 27 -10.53 11.85 -30.46
N VAL A 28 -11.38 11.22 -29.64
CA VAL A 28 -11.22 9.81 -29.23
C VAL A 28 -11.21 8.90 -30.46
N THR A 29 -12.15 9.09 -31.38
CA THR A 29 -12.27 8.27 -32.60
C THR A 29 -11.03 8.40 -33.46
N LYS A 30 -10.61 9.63 -33.78
CA LYS A 30 -9.39 9.89 -34.55
C LYS A 30 -8.13 9.35 -33.86
N SER A 31 -8.05 9.46 -32.54
CA SER A 31 -6.92 8.92 -31.76
C SER A 31 -6.84 7.39 -31.83
N LEU A 32 -7.99 6.71 -31.83
CA LEU A 32 -8.07 5.25 -31.94
C LEU A 32 -7.82 4.76 -33.37
N GLU A 33 -8.12 5.54 -34.41
CA GLU A 33 -7.71 5.22 -35.78
C GLU A 33 -6.18 5.15 -35.90
N TYR A 34 -5.47 6.09 -35.26
CA TYR A 34 -3.99 6.10 -35.31
C TYR A 34 -3.34 5.04 -34.41
N LEU A 35 -3.91 4.73 -33.24
CA LEU A 35 -3.25 3.88 -32.25
C LEU A 35 -3.97 2.55 -31.94
N GLY A 36 -5.15 2.30 -32.50
CA GLY A 36 -5.93 1.08 -32.23
C GLY A 36 -5.17 -0.21 -32.57
N GLU A 37 -4.31 -0.14 -33.58
CA GLU A 37 -3.48 -1.26 -34.05
C GLU A 37 -2.03 -1.19 -33.57
N VAL A 38 -1.69 -0.29 -32.63
CA VAL A 38 -0.32 -0.11 -32.14
C VAL A 38 0.29 -1.41 -31.62
N LEU A 39 -0.55 -2.29 -31.06
CA LEU A 39 -0.11 -3.58 -30.52
C LEU A 39 0.43 -4.53 -31.59
N LYS A 40 -0.07 -4.46 -32.84
CA LYS A 40 0.46 -5.26 -33.96
C LYS A 40 1.93 -4.93 -34.24
N TYR A 41 2.30 -3.66 -34.09
CA TYR A 41 3.64 -3.17 -34.36
C TYR A 41 4.62 -3.40 -33.20
N ILE A 42 4.14 -3.48 -31.95
CA ILE A 42 5.03 -3.69 -30.80
C ILE A 42 5.28 -5.17 -30.48
N LYS A 43 4.32 -6.06 -30.76
CA LYS A 43 4.44 -7.50 -30.47
C LYS A 43 5.75 -8.15 -30.97
N PRO A 44 6.26 -7.84 -32.18
CA PRO A 44 7.55 -8.36 -32.65
C PRO A 44 8.75 -8.01 -31.77
N TYR A 45 8.67 -6.91 -31.01
CA TYR A 45 9.70 -6.45 -30.09
C TYR A 45 9.59 -7.07 -28.69
N LEU A 46 8.55 -7.88 -28.43
CA LEU A 46 8.36 -8.59 -27.15
C LEU A 46 8.83 -10.06 -27.23
N GLY A 47 9.19 -10.56 -28.42
CA GLY A 47 9.63 -11.92 -28.65
C GLY A 47 11.11 -12.17 -28.33
N LYS A 48 11.43 -13.38 -27.83
CA LYS A 48 12.77 -13.79 -27.37
C LYS A 48 13.90 -13.70 -28.41
N LYS A 49 13.60 -13.68 -29.71
CA LYS A 49 14.59 -13.83 -30.79
C LYS A 49 14.92 -12.52 -31.55
N SER A 50 14.21 -11.43 -31.30
CA SER A 50 14.24 -10.23 -32.18
C SER A 50 14.38 -8.88 -31.45
N SER A 51 14.31 -8.85 -30.12
CA SER A 51 14.25 -7.59 -29.37
C SER A 51 15.63 -7.15 -28.86
N SER A 52 16.18 -6.05 -29.40
CA SER A 52 17.27 -5.35 -28.73
C SER A 52 16.78 -4.75 -27.40
N ALA A 53 17.61 -4.78 -26.36
CA ALA A 53 17.25 -4.21 -25.05
C ALA A 53 16.80 -2.74 -25.14
N ALA A 54 17.39 -1.99 -26.07
CA ALA A 54 17.01 -0.61 -26.37
C ALA A 54 15.59 -0.49 -26.98
N GLY A 55 15.24 -1.37 -27.92
CA GLY A 55 13.91 -1.40 -28.53
C GLY A 55 12.81 -1.78 -27.54
N LEU A 56 13.11 -2.73 -26.64
CA LEU A 56 12.21 -3.12 -25.56
C LEU A 56 11.99 -1.95 -24.59
N HIS A 57 13.06 -1.33 -24.09
CA HIS A 57 12.97 -0.18 -23.20
C HIS A 57 12.18 0.97 -23.83
N LEU A 58 12.43 1.28 -25.11
CA LEU A 58 11.71 2.31 -25.83
C LEU A 58 10.21 2.01 -25.92
N THR A 59 9.85 0.75 -26.20
CA THR A 59 8.46 0.31 -26.30
C THR A 59 7.72 0.52 -24.98
N TYR A 60 8.28 -0.01 -23.89
CA TYR A 60 7.72 0.14 -22.54
C TYR A 60 7.60 1.60 -22.12
N GLN A 61 8.62 2.41 -22.40
CA GLN A 61 8.63 3.82 -22.07
C GLN A 61 7.60 4.62 -22.87
N MET A 62 7.50 4.40 -24.18
CA MET A 62 6.52 5.10 -25.03
C MET A 62 5.08 4.74 -24.64
N MET A 63 4.80 3.46 -24.40
CA MET A 63 3.47 3.00 -24.00
C MET A 63 3.12 3.48 -22.59
N GLY A 64 4.08 3.55 -21.65
CA GLY A 64 3.85 4.15 -20.33
C GLY A 64 3.53 5.64 -20.42
N ILE A 65 4.23 6.39 -21.27
CA ILE A 65 3.91 7.80 -21.55
C ILE A 65 2.50 7.93 -22.16
N LEU A 66 2.15 7.06 -23.11
CA LEU A 66 0.84 7.04 -23.73
C LEU A 66 -0.26 6.81 -22.68
N VAL A 67 -0.17 5.74 -21.89
CA VAL A 67 -1.13 5.39 -20.83
C VAL A 67 -1.31 6.56 -19.85
N LYS A 68 -0.21 7.20 -19.45
CA LYS A 68 -0.28 8.37 -18.55
C LYS A 68 -0.92 9.59 -19.21
N SER A 69 -0.44 9.98 -20.40
CA SER A 69 -0.85 11.22 -21.05
C SER A 69 -2.28 11.14 -21.60
N TRP A 70 -2.71 9.96 -22.02
CA TRP A 70 -4.04 9.74 -22.60
C TRP A 70 -5.03 9.17 -21.59
N ALA A 71 -4.73 9.22 -20.29
CA ALA A 71 -5.59 8.65 -19.26
C ALA A 71 -7.07 9.10 -19.37
N GLN A 72 -7.34 10.37 -19.67
CA GLN A 72 -8.71 10.86 -19.83
C GLN A 72 -9.41 10.35 -21.11
N ILE A 73 -8.63 10.07 -22.17
CA ILE A 73 -9.12 9.42 -23.38
C ILE A 73 -9.45 7.96 -23.04
N PHE A 74 -8.55 7.27 -22.34
CA PHE A 74 -8.75 5.89 -21.89
C PHE A 74 -9.86 5.72 -20.85
N ALA A 75 -10.29 6.78 -20.17
CA ALA A 75 -11.49 6.75 -19.32
C ALA A 75 -12.80 6.56 -20.11
N THR A 76 -12.79 6.82 -21.42
CA THR A 76 -13.95 6.58 -22.29
C THR A 76 -14.10 5.10 -22.64
N SER A 77 -15.32 4.60 -22.70
CA SER A 77 -15.63 3.20 -23.02
C SER A 77 -15.03 2.73 -24.36
N LYS A 78 -14.96 3.62 -25.36
CA LYS A 78 -14.37 3.33 -26.68
C LYS A 78 -12.88 3.01 -26.60
N ALA A 79 -12.13 3.73 -25.78
CA ALA A 79 -10.68 3.59 -25.69
C ALA A 79 -10.22 2.59 -24.59
N GLN A 80 -11.07 2.25 -23.62
CA GLN A 80 -10.75 1.29 -22.56
C GLN A 80 -10.28 -0.07 -23.08
N LYS A 81 -10.88 -0.57 -24.18
CA LYS A 81 -10.47 -1.84 -24.79
C LYS A 81 -8.99 -1.83 -25.21
N LEU A 82 -8.49 -0.71 -25.73
CA LEU A 82 -7.07 -0.57 -26.09
C LEU A 82 -6.19 -0.54 -24.84
N LEU A 83 -6.62 0.15 -23.77
CA LEU A 83 -5.89 0.18 -22.50
C LEU A 83 -5.72 -1.24 -21.93
N PHE A 84 -6.79 -2.03 -21.87
CA PHE A 84 -6.72 -3.41 -21.37
C PHE A 84 -5.72 -4.25 -22.16
N ARG A 85 -5.80 -4.19 -23.50
CA ARG A 85 -4.85 -4.91 -24.35
C ARG A 85 -3.40 -4.46 -24.15
N ILE A 86 -3.14 -3.17 -23.89
CA ILE A 86 -1.80 -2.66 -23.57
C ILE A 86 -1.30 -3.26 -22.25
N ILE A 87 -2.15 -3.28 -21.22
CA ILE A 87 -1.82 -3.83 -19.90
C ILE A 87 -1.53 -5.33 -20.01
N ASP A 88 -2.40 -6.09 -20.67
CA ASP A 88 -2.26 -7.54 -20.84
C ASP A 88 -0.99 -7.89 -21.63
N CYS A 89 -0.64 -7.09 -22.65
CA CYS A 89 0.55 -7.36 -23.46
C CYS A 89 1.87 -6.97 -22.79
N LEU A 90 1.89 -5.91 -21.97
CA LEU A 90 3.14 -5.33 -21.45
C LEU A 90 3.33 -5.52 -19.94
N LEU A 91 2.27 -5.38 -19.15
CA LEU A 91 2.36 -5.42 -17.69
C LEU A 91 1.93 -6.76 -17.10
N LEU A 92 0.98 -7.46 -17.73
CA LEU A 92 0.51 -8.77 -17.27
C LEU A 92 0.59 -9.85 -18.36
N PRO A 93 1.69 -9.98 -19.12
CA PRO A 93 1.83 -11.12 -20.03
C PRO A 93 1.84 -12.42 -19.22
N HIS A 94 1.42 -13.53 -19.83
CA HIS A 94 1.36 -14.85 -19.16
C HIS A 94 2.68 -15.25 -18.45
N THR A 95 3.84 -14.76 -18.93
CA THR A 95 5.14 -14.97 -18.30
C THR A 95 5.33 -14.21 -16.98
N VAL A 96 4.65 -13.07 -16.79
CA VAL A 96 4.66 -12.30 -15.52
C VAL A 96 3.75 -12.96 -14.49
N LEU A 97 2.63 -13.56 -14.94
CA LEU A 97 1.70 -14.28 -14.06
C LEU A 97 2.33 -15.54 -13.44
N GLN A 98 3.39 -16.07 -14.04
CA GLN A 98 4.24 -17.12 -13.45
C GLN A 98 5.26 -16.47 -12.49
N GLN A 99 4.86 -16.24 -11.24
CA GLN A 99 5.68 -15.55 -10.22
C GLN A 99 7.07 -16.18 -10.01
N GLU A 100 7.18 -17.50 -10.17
CA GLU A 100 8.42 -18.26 -9.97
C GLU A 100 9.40 -18.17 -11.15
N LYS A 101 8.92 -17.80 -12.34
CA LYS A 101 9.75 -17.79 -13.55
C LYS A 101 10.43 -16.46 -13.73
N GLU A 102 11.77 -16.45 -13.75
CA GLU A 102 12.55 -15.23 -13.99
C GLU A 102 12.22 -14.58 -15.34
N LEU A 103 12.07 -13.25 -15.33
CA LEU A 103 11.85 -12.45 -16.52
C LEU A 103 13.22 -12.04 -17.09
N PRO A 104 13.36 -11.89 -18.41
CA PRO A 104 14.59 -11.38 -19.00
C PRO A 104 15.01 -10.04 -18.36
N ALA A 105 16.28 -9.90 -17.99
CA ALA A 105 16.79 -8.71 -17.29
C ALA A 105 16.46 -7.39 -18.01
N ALA A 106 16.57 -7.37 -19.34
CA ALA A 106 16.22 -6.21 -20.17
C ALA A 106 14.74 -5.81 -20.02
N MET A 107 13.83 -6.80 -19.87
CA MET A 107 12.41 -6.58 -19.65
C MET A 107 12.15 -6.05 -18.24
N LEU A 108 12.80 -6.62 -17.23
CA LEU A 108 12.70 -6.12 -15.84
C LEU A 108 13.16 -4.67 -15.73
N THR A 109 14.30 -4.31 -16.32
CA THR A 109 14.78 -2.92 -16.32
C THR A 109 13.83 -1.99 -17.08
N ALA A 110 13.27 -2.43 -18.21
CA ALA A 110 12.29 -1.66 -18.97
C ALA A 110 11.00 -1.41 -18.17
N ILE A 111 10.50 -2.43 -17.47
CA ILE A 111 9.35 -2.33 -16.57
C ILE A 111 9.68 -1.41 -15.41
N GLN A 112 10.78 -1.63 -14.69
CA GLN A 112 11.16 -0.82 -13.53
C GLN A 112 11.18 0.69 -13.84
N LYS A 113 11.70 1.08 -15.01
CA LYS A 113 11.77 2.49 -15.42
C LYS A 113 10.45 3.07 -15.91
N SER A 114 9.52 2.24 -16.38
CA SER A 114 8.28 2.70 -17.04
C SER A 114 7.01 2.49 -16.21
N LEU A 115 6.99 1.52 -15.30
CA LEU A 115 5.89 1.16 -14.42
C LEU A 115 5.27 2.36 -13.67
N PRO A 116 6.06 3.33 -13.14
CA PRO A 116 5.47 4.53 -12.51
C PRO A 116 4.48 5.27 -13.42
N LEU A 117 4.74 5.32 -14.73
CA LEU A 117 3.88 6.01 -15.69
C LEU A 117 2.57 5.26 -15.92
N TYR A 118 2.63 3.92 -15.98
CA TYR A 118 1.44 3.10 -16.13
C TYR A 118 0.54 3.18 -14.90
N LEU A 119 1.10 3.02 -13.70
CA LEU A 119 0.32 3.10 -12.46
C LEU A 119 -0.38 4.44 -12.31
N GLN A 120 0.33 5.54 -12.60
CA GLN A 120 -0.26 6.88 -12.60
C GLN A 120 -1.39 7.02 -13.63
N GLY A 121 -1.19 6.53 -14.87
CA GLY A 121 -2.21 6.60 -15.91
C GLY A 121 -3.44 5.74 -15.59
N MET A 122 -3.25 4.50 -15.17
CA MET A 122 -4.31 3.58 -14.77
C MET A 122 -5.12 4.15 -13.60
N CYS A 123 -4.45 4.72 -12.58
CA CYS A 123 -5.16 5.32 -11.46
C CYS A 123 -6.03 6.50 -11.90
N ILE A 124 -5.55 7.38 -12.79
CA ILE A 124 -6.35 8.49 -13.32
C ILE A 124 -7.60 7.95 -14.04
N VAL A 125 -7.47 6.87 -14.81
CA VAL A 125 -8.59 6.23 -15.51
C VAL A 125 -9.60 5.67 -14.50
N CYS A 126 -9.14 5.01 -13.43
CA CYS A 126 -10.01 4.51 -12.36
C CYS A 126 -10.80 5.62 -11.67
N CYS A 127 -10.17 6.77 -11.41
CA CYS A 127 -10.82 7.90 -10.73
C CYS A 127 -11.83 8.65 -11.62
N GLN A 128 -11.69 8.58 -12.95
CA GLN A 128 -12.46 9.38 -13.90
C GLN A 128 -13.51 8.59 -14.68
N SER A 129 -13.54 7.26 -14.56
CA SER A 129 -14.53 6.46 -15.27
C SER A 129 -15.93 6.74 -14.72
N GLN A 130 -16.87 7.05 -15.62
CA GLN A 130 -18.27 7.36 -15.28
C GLN A 130 -19.02 6.20 -14.60
N ASN A 131 -18.51 4.97 -14.72
CA ASN A 131 -18.97 3.80 -13.99
C ASN A 131 -17.85 3.32 -13.04
N PRO A 132 -18.17 2.78 -11.85
CA PRO A 132 -17.18 2.13 -11.00
C PRO A 132 -16.61 0.93 -11.75
N ASN A 133 -15.45 1.12 -12.38
CA ASN A 133 -14.82 0.10 -13.21
C ASN A 133 -14.10 -0.91 -12.31
N THR A 134 -14.88 -1.81 -11.70
CA THR A 134 -14.42 -2.88 -10.80
C THR A 134 -13.29 -3.69 -11.44
N TYR A 135 -13.41 -3.97 -12.74
CA TYR A 135 -12.38 -4.67 -13.51
C TYR A 135 -11.06 -3.89 -13.60
N LEU A 136 -11.09 -2.60 -13.95
CA LEU A 136 -9.85 -1.82 -14.03
C LEU A 136 -9.20 -1.63 -12.65
N ASN A 137 -10.00 -1.47 -11.60
CA ASN A 137 -9.49 -1.43 -10.22
C ASN A 137 -8.83 -2.76 -9.82
N GLN A 138 -9.43 -3.89 -10.20
CA GLN A 138 -8.83 -5.21 -10.01
C GLN A 138 -7.52 -5.34 -10.82
N LEU A 139 -7.50 -4.87 -12.06
CA LEU A 139 -6.33 -4.92 -12.92
C LEU A 139 -5.18 -4.06 -12.37
N LEU A 140 -5.48 -2.86 -11.86
CA LEU A 140 -4.53 -2.02 -11.15
C LEU A 140 -3.99 -2.72 -9.90
N GLY A 141 -4.87 -3.33 -9.11
CA GLY A 141 -4.50 -4.12 -7.93
C GLY A 141 -3.55 -5.26 -8.29
N ASN A 142 -3.86 -6.04 -9.33
CA ASN A 142 -3.03 -7.15 -9.80
C ASN A 142 -1.65 -6.67 -10.27
N VAL A 143 -1.57 -5.56 -11.02
CA VAL A 143 -0.29 -4.98 -11.45
C VAL A 143 0.54 -4.57 -10.22
N ILE A 144 -0.07 -3.87 -9.26
CA ILE A 144 0.62 -3.44 -8.03
C ILE A 144 1.11 -4.66 -7.26
N GLU A 145 0.26 -5.67 -7.05
CA GLU A 145 0.59 -6.90 -6.34
C GLU A 145 1.81 -7.58 -6.97
N GLN A 146 1.74 -7.89 -8.27
CA GLN A 146 2.80 -8.59 -8.97
C GLN A 146 4.14 -7.85 -8.91
N TYR A 147 4.13 -6.52 -9.10
CA TYR A 147 5.37 -5.75 -9.16
C TYR A 147 5.90 -5.28 -7.81
N ILE A 148 5.09 -5.25 -6.75
CA ILE A 148 5.62 -5.19 -5.39
C ILE A 148 6.46 -6.44 -5.15
N TRP A 149 5.87 -7.62 -5.27
CA TRP A 149 6.60 -8.87 -5.04
C TRP A 149 7.86 -9.01 -5.89
N ARG A 150 7.79 -8.64 -7.17
CA ARG A 150 8.89 -8.78 -8.14
C ARG A 150 10.11 -7.92 -7.82
N PHE A 151 9.89 -6.69 -7.34
CA PHE A 151 10.96 -5.72 -7.08
C PHE A 151 11.29 -5.57 -5.60
N LEU A 152 10.61 -6.32 -4.73
CA LEU A 152 11.00 -6.43 -3.32
C LEU A 152 12.37 -7.11 -3.20
N PRO A 153 13.33 -6.51 -2.50
CA PRO A 153 14.63 -7.11 -2.30
C PRO A 153 14.51 -8.36 -1.43
N ALA A 154 15.41 -9.33 -1.65
CA ALA A 154 15.48 -10.54 -0.83
C ALA A 154 15.86 -10.22 0.64
N SER A 155 16.57 -9.11 0.87
CA SER A 155 16.91 -8.60 2.19
C SER A 155 16.46 -7.14 2.34
N PRO A 156 15.87 -6.74 3.48
CA PRO A 156 15.35 -5.39 3.69
C PRO A 156 16.46 -4.34 3.94
N CYS A 157 17.73 -4.74 4.11
CA CYS A 157 18.85 -3.84 4.44
C CYS A 157 19.46 -3.11 3.24
N GLY A 158 18.82 -3.11 2.06
CA GLY A 158 19.36 -2.48 0.85
C GLY A 158 18.85 -1.06 0.62
N LEU A 159 19.70 -0.17 0.12
CA LEU A 159 19.37 1.15 -0.45
C LEU A 159 18.33 1.11 -1.60
N GLY A 160 17.92 -0.09 -2.03
CA GLY A 160 17.04 -0.31 -3.19
C GLY A 160 15.56 -0.05 -2.94
N ILE A 161 15.06 -0.08 -1.69
CA ILE A 161 13.61 0.04 -1.41
C ILE A 161 13.08 1.41 -1.85
N GLY A 162 13.82 2.50 -1.59
CA GLY A 162 13.43 3.84 -2.04
C GLY A 162 13.39 4.04 -3.57
N GLN A 163 13.98 3.12 -4.34
CA GLN A 163 13.95 3.10 -5.80
C GLN A 163 12.90 2.13 -6.37
N HIS A 164 12.04 1.59 -5.50
CA HIS A 164 10.98 0.68 -5.92
C HIS A 164 10.01 1.40 -6.87
N PRO A 165 9.71 0.82 -8.05
CA PRO A 165 8.94 1.52 -9.09
C PRO A 165 7.51 1.90 -8.66
N VAL A 166 6.90 1.13 -7.76
CA VAL A 166 5.61 1.49 -7.15
C VAL A 166 5.72 2.75 -6.27
N LEU A 167 6.80 2.90 -5.48
CA LEU A 167 7.03 4.12 -4.69
C LEU A 167 7.39 5.31 -5.58
N LEU A 168 8.18 5.08 -6.64
CA LEU A 168 8.48 6.11 -7.64
C LEU A 168 7.22 6.64 -8.35
N ALA A 169 6.14 5.85 -8.39
CA ALA A 169 4.84 6.31 -8.89
C ALA A 169 4.21 7.40 -8.01
N LEU A 170 4.62 7.52 -6.74
CA LEU A 170 4.12 8.50 -5.79
C LEU A 170 5.01 9.76 -5.68
N LYS A 171 6.29 9.72 -6.06
CA LYS A 171 7.29 10.81 -5.87
C LYS A 171 7.10 12.10 -6.69
N LYS A 172 5.98 12.31 -7.39
CA LYS A 172 5.72 13.55 -8.16
C LYS A 172 4.80 14.48 -7.37
N PRO A 173 4.99 15.83 -7.46
CA PRO A 173 4.36 16.78 -6.56
C PRO A 173 2.85 16.55 -6.48
N ALA A 174 2.40 16.39 -5.24
CA ALA A 174 1.09 15.89 -4.80
C ALA A 174 -0.07 16.86 -5.03
N THR A 175 -0.03 17.68 -6.07
CA THR A 175 -1.07 18.68 -6.36
C THR A 175 -2.24 18.12 -7.18
N VAL A 176 -2.37 16.80 -7.31
CA VAL A 176 -3.43 16.19 -8.15
C VAL A 176 -4.16 15.08 -7.36
N PRO A 177 -5.52 15.13 -7.26
CA PRO A 177 -6.37 14.14 -6.57
C PRO A 177 -6.10 12.64 -6.82
N PRO A 178 -5.63 12.19 -8.01
CA PRO A 178 -5.39 10.77 -8.28
C PRO A 178 -4.28 10.12 -7.45
N MET A 179 -3.38 10.89 -6.83
CA MET A 179 -2.25 10.30 -6.09
C MET A 179 -2.67 9.68 -4.75
N SER A 180 -3.69 10.24 -4.08
CA SER A 180 -4.25 9.62 -2.86
C SER A 180 -5.00 8.32 -3.18
N SER A 181 -5.71 8.25 -4.32
CA SER A 181 -6.35 7.01 -4.77
C SER A 181 -5.35 5.90 -5.06
N LEU A 182 -4.21 6.22 -5.70
CA LEU A 182 -3.15 5.24 -5.95
C LEU A 182 -2.53 4.74 -4.64
N LYS A 183 -2.25 5.65 -3.70
CA LYS A 183 -1.76 5.32 -2.36
C LYS A 183 -2.70 4.37 -1.62
N LYS A 184 -4.00 4.68 -1.58
CA LYS A 184 -5.04 3.81 -0.99
C LYS A 184 -5.08 2.43 -1.65
N CYS A 185 -5.00 2.37 -2.99
CA CYS A 185 -4.96 1.10 -3.72
C CYS A 185 -3.73 0.26 -3.34
N ILE A 186 -2.55 0.88 -3.24
CA ILE A 186 -1.31 0.22 -2.80
C ILE A 186 -1.48 -0.35 -1.38
N ALA A 187 -1.97 0.45 -0.44
CA ALA A 187 -2.19 0.02 0.94
C ALA A 187 -3.19 -1.15 1.03
N GLN A 188 -4.26 -1.12 0.24
CA GLN A 188 -5.24 -2.21 0.16
C GLN A 188 -4.64 -3.50 -0.39
N VAL A 189 -3.86 -3.42 -1.47
CA VAL A 189 -3.15 -4.56 -2.06
C VAL A 189 -2.18 -5.16 -1.05
N ILE A 190 -1.46 -4.32 -0.31
CA ILE A 190 -0.49 -4.77 0.69
C ILE A 190 -1.20 -5.58 1.77
N ARG A 191 -2.25 -5.01 2.37
CA ARG A 191 -3.05 -5.65 3.41
C ARG A 191 -3.60 -7.00 2.96
N LYS A 192 -4.17 -7.05 1.74
CA LYS A 192 -4.83 -8.25 1.21
C LYS A 192 -3.85 -9.36 0.86
N SER A 193 -2.70 -9.02 0.29
CA SER A 193 -1.83 -9.99 -0.40
C SER A 193 -0.66 -10.47 0.46
N TYR A 194 -0.16 -9.64 1.39
CA TYR A 194 1.06 -9.94 2.15
C TYR A 194 0.85 -10.18 3.65
N PHE A 195 -0.35 -9.92 4.19
CA PHE A 195 -0.65 -10.11 5.62
C PHE A 195 -1.72 -11.19 5.89
N HIS A 196 -2.12 -11.92 4.85
CA HIS A 196 -3.04 -13.05 4.94
C HIS A 196 -2.28 -14.34 5.33
N PHE A 197 -1.79 -14.42 6.56
CA PHE A 197 -1.25 -15.65 7.14
C PHE A 197 -1.97 -16.01 8.44
N LYS A 198 -2.07 -17.31 8.72
CA LYS A 198 -2.61 -17.87 9.96
C LYS A 198 -1.46 -18.40 10.82
N GLY A 199 -1.48 -18.08 12.11
CA GLY A 199 -0.45 -18.52 13.06
C GLY A 199 0.88 -17.78 12.95
N SER A 200 1.95 -18.42 13.43
CA SER A 200 3.28 -17.85 13.63
C SER A 200 4.25 -18.03 12.44
N SER A 201 3.80 -18.60 11.32
CA SER A 201 4.60 -18.75 10.11
C SER A 201 4.41 -17.53 9.21
N PRO A 202 5.35 -16.55 9.19
CA PRO A 202 5.24 -15.40 8.32
C PRO A 202 5.39 -15.80 6.84
N PRO A 203 4.80 -15.03 5.91
CA PRO A 203 5.08 -15.16 4.48
C PRO A 203 6.56 -14.89 4.18
N PRO A 204 7.11 -15.51 3.12
CA PRO A 204 8.46 -15.21 2.69
C PRO A 204 8.60 -13.70 2.41
N ARG A 205 9.72 -13.10 2.84
CA ARG A 205 10.06 -11.67 2.66
C ARG A 205 9.14 -10.68 3.38
N LEU A 206 8.43 -11.10 4.44
CA LEU A 206 7.62 -10.19 5.28
C LEU A 206 8.43 -8.97 5.78
N ALA A 207 9.69 -9.17 6.15
CA ALA A 207 10.57 -8.07 6.53
C ALA A 207 10.75 -7.03 5.41
N SER A 208 10.95 -7.46 4.16
CA SER A 208 11.02 -6.55 3.00
C SER A 208 9.70 -5.83 2.74
N VAL A 209 8.55 -6.47 2.99
CA VAL A 209 7.22 -5.82 2.91
C VAL A 209 7.09 -4.74 3.98
N LEU A 210 7.48 -5.00 5.23
CA LEU A 210 7.44 -4.00 6.30
C LEU A 210 8.39 -2.82 6.03
N ALA A 211 9.57 -3.09 5.49
CA ALA A 211 10.49 -2.03 5.07
C ALA A 211 9.92 -1.21 3.89
N PHE A 212 9.20 -1.85 2.98
CA PHE A 212 8.46 -1.16 1.92
C PHE A 212 7.36 -0.25 2.47
N ILE A 213 6.57 -0.73 3.45
CA ILE A 213 5.54 0.10 4.10
C ILE A 213 6.18 1.29 4.81
N LEU A 214 7.29 1.09 5.53
CA LEU A 214 7.98 2.18 6.20
C LEU A 214 8.43 3.26 5.21
N GLN A 215 8.97 2.85 4.06
CA GLN A 215 9.38 3.79 3.02
C GLN A 215 8.18 4.45 2.34
N LEU A 216 7.08 3.72 2.12
CA LEU A 216 5.80 4.29 1.67
C LEU A 216 5.35 5.40 2.61
N SER A 217 5.43 5.15 3.92
CA SER A 217 5.00 6.12 4.92
C SER A 217 5.86 7.39 4.90
N LYS A 218 7.19 7.22 4.80
CA LYS A 218 8.16 8.33 4.73
C LYS A 218 8.04 9.16 3.46
N ASP A 219 7.82 8.52 2.30
CA ASP A 219 7.84 9.20 1.00
C ASP A 219 6.50 9.87 0.64
N SER A 220 5.38 9.43 1.23
CA SER A 220 4.03 9.80 0.76
C SER A 220 3.12 10.50 1.77
N ASN A 221 3.61 10.81 2.99
CA ASN A 221 2.83 11.38 4.09
C ASN A 221 1.49 10.66 4.25
N LEU A 222 1.47 9.54 4.97
CA LEU A 222 0.24 8.76 5.18
C LEU A 222 -0.86 9.64 5.76
N ASP A 223 -2.07 9.47 5.24
CA ASP A 223 -3.25 10.03 5.89
C ASP A 223 -3.80 9.01 6.91
N ILE A 224 -4.75 9.46 7.72
CA ILE A 224 -5.30 8.66 8.82
C ILE A 224 -6.02 7.41 8.28
N CYS A 225 -6.65 7.49 7.10
CA CYS A 225 -7.30 6.34 6.47
C CYS A 225 -6.29 5.26 6.09
N ASP A 226 -5.09 5.65 5.62
CA ASP A 226 -4.03 4.68 5.32
C ASP A 226 -3.50 4.00 6.58
N VAL A 227 -3.39 4.75 7.68
CA VAL A 227 -2.98 4.21 8.99
C VAL A 227 -4.00 3.19 9.49
N GLU A 228 -5.29 3.53 9.46
CA GLU A 228 -6.37 2.61 9.85
C GLU A 228 -6.32 1.29 9.06
N LEU A 229 -5.95 1.37 7.78
CA LEU A 229 -5.89 0.20 6.91
C LEU A 229 -4.65 -0.69 7.17
N LEU A 230 -3.48 -0.09 7.42
CA LEU A 230 -2.21 -0.81 7.52
C LEU A 230 -1.82 -1.19 8.96
N LEU A 231 -2.15 -0.34 9.94
CA LEU A 231 -1.77 -0.54 11.34
C LEU A 231 -2.22 -1.88 11.93
N PRO A 232 -3.45 -2.38 11.70
CA PRO A 232 -3.86 -3.70 12.18
C PRO A 232 -2.93 -4.83 11.71
N SER A 233 -2.39 -4.71 10.49
CA SER A 233 -1.49 -5.70 9.90
C SER A 233 -0.10 -5.64 10.56
N VAL A 234 0.39 -4.45 10.88
CA VAL A 234 1.65 -4.23 11.60
C VAL A 234 1.55 -4.77 13.04
N LEU A 235 0.45 -4.46 13.74
CA LEU A 235 0.17 -4.95 15.09
C LEU A 235 0.09 -6.48 15.13
N LYS A 236 -0.59 -7.09 14.14
CA LYS A 236 -0.63 -8.55 13.98
C LYS A 236 0.78 -9.15 13.85
N CYS A 237 1.68 -8.52 13.10
CA CYS A 237 3.06 -8.99 12.99
C CYS A 237 3.84 -8.90 14.31
N LEU A 238 3.65 -7.83 15.09
CA LEU A 238 4.29 -7.68 16.40
C LEU A 238 3.86 -8.77 17.39
N VAL A 239 2.60 -9.21 17.30
CA VAL A 239 2.06 -10.27 18.17
C VAL A 239 2.47 -11.67 17.71
N LEU A 240 2.31 -11.99 16.43
CA LEU A 240 2.40 -13.37 15.95
C LEU A 240 3.79 -13.80 15.46
N VAL A 241 4.68 -12.87 15.13
CA VAL A 241 5.97 -13.18 14.49
C VAL A 241 7.12 -12.93 15.44
N ASN A 242 7.92 -13.96 15.70
CA ASN A 242 9.08 -13.90 16.61
C ASN A 242 10.43 -13.64 15.94
N GLU A 243 10.43 -13.31 14.64
CA GLU A 243 11.65 -12.96 13.91
C GLU A 243 12.15 -11.56 14.29
N PRO A 244 13.42 -11.39 14.74
CA PRO A 244 13.93 -10.10 15.24
C PRO A 244 13.84 -8.95 14.23
N GLN A 245 14.10 -9.25 12.95
CA GLN A 245 14.08 -8.25 11.89
C GLN A 245 12.65 -7.76 11.60
N VAL A 246 11.68 -8.68 11.60
CA VAL A 246 10.25 -8.36 11.46
C VAL A 246 9.78 -7.53 12.65
N LYS A 247 10.12 -7.91 13.88
CA LYS A 247 9.78 -7.13 15.08
C LYS A 247 10.33 -5.71 15.01
N ARG A 248 11.61 -5.56 14.69
CA ARG A 248 12.24 -4.23 14.56
C ARG A 248 11.52 -3.35 13.54
N LEU A 249 11.30 -3.87 12.33
CA LEU A 249 10.65 -3.10 11.25
C LEU A 249 9.17 -2.82 11.56
N ALA A 250 8.46 -3.74 12.20
CA ALA A 250 7.07 -3.53 12.60
C ALA A 250 6.98 -2.48 13.72
N THR A 251 7.91 -2.46 14.68
CA THR A 251 8.00 -1.41 15.71
C THR A 251 8.30 -0.05 15.08
N GLU A 252 9.25 0.04 14.14
CA GLU A 252 9.53 1.29 13.41
C GLU A 252 8.30 1.80 12.64
N ASN A 253 7.53 0.90 12.01
CA ASN A 253 6.27 1.26 11.35
C ASN A 253 5.23 1.76 12.34
N LEU A 254 5.06 1.07 13.48
CA LEU A 254 4.14 1.48 14.55
C LEU A 254 4.49 2.89 15.05
N GLN A 255 5.75 3.13 15.37
CA GLN A 255 6.22 4.42 15.87
C GLN A 255 5.94 5.54 14.87
N TYR A 256 6.26 5.33 13.59
CA TYR A 256 6.03 6.31 12.54
C TYR A 256 4.52 6.60 12.34
N MET A 257 3.67 5.56 12.31
CA MET A 257 2.23 5.72 12.13
C MET A 257 1.57 6.45 13.30
N VAL A 258 1.96 6.13 14.55
CA VAL A 258 1.45 6.83 15.74
C VAL A 258 1.88 8.30 15.73
N GLN A 259 3.16 8.59 15.47
CA GLN A 259 3.65 9.97 15.36
C GLN A 259 2.91 10.77 14.27
N THR A 260 2.59 10.13 13.14
CA THR A 260 1.83 10.78 12.06
C THR A 260 0.43 11.20 12.51
N CYS A 261 -0.23 10.40 13.35
CA CYS A 261 -1.54 10.74 13.92
C CYS A 261 -1.48 11.89 14.95
N GLN A 262 -0.33 12.13 15.59
CA GLN A 262 -0.16 13.21 16.56
C GLN A 262 -0.01 14.59 15.91
N VAL A 263 0.76 14.67 14.83
CA VAL A 263 1.11 15.95 14.17
C VAL A 263 -0.09 16.63 13.52
N GLY A 264 -1.19 15.91 13.27
CA GLY A 264 -2.43 16.42 12.65
C GLY A 264 -3.59 16.72 13.61
N SER A 265 -3.33 16.93 14.90
CA SER A 265 -4.34 16.98 15.97
C SER A 265 -5.34 18.15 15.89
N GLU A 266 -6.35 17.99 15.05
CA GLU A 266 -7.75 18.34 15.34
C GLU A 266 -8.52 17.03 15.60
N GLY A 267 -8.62 16.58 16.86
CA GLY A 267 -9.57 15.57 17.41
C GLY A 267 -9.78 14.20 16.71
N GLU A 268 -10.12 14.17 15.43
CA GLU A 268 -10.47 13.01 14.61
C GLU A 268 -9.36 11.93 14.48
N PRO A 269 -8.06 12.27 14.28
CA PRO A 269 -6.99 11.27 14.15
C PRO A 269 -6.80 10.42 15.41
N ALA A 270 -6.94 11.02 16.59
CA ALA A 270 -6.77 10.35 17.87
C ALA A 270 -7.90 9.36 18.14
N ALA A 271 -9.14 9.70 17.75
CA ALA A 271 -10.30 8.81 17.89
C ALA A 271 -10.17 7.56 17.01
N GLN A 272 -9.73 7.72 15.75
CA GLN A 272 -9.54 6.61 14.82
C GLN A 272 -8.38 5.68 15.27
N LEU A 273 -7.24 6.25 15.69
CA LEU A 273 -6.15 5.46 16.27
C LEU A 273 -6.59 4.69 17.53
N THR A 274 -7.36 5.34 18.40
CA THR A 274 -7.93 4.70 19.59
C THR A 274 -8.86 3.54 19.21
N SER A 275 -9.69 3.70 18.17
CA SER A 275 -10.56 2.64 17.67
C SER A 275 -9.78 1.41 17.19
N VAL A 276 -8.74 1.63 16.38
CA VAL A 276 -7.87 0.54 15.88
C VAL A 276 -7.19 -0.21 17.01
N LEU A 277 -6.63 0.53 17.98
CA LEU A 277 -5.97 -0.09 19.14
C LEU A 277 -6.96 -0.79 20.07
N ARG A 278 -8.20 -0.30 20.19
CA ARG A 278 -9.27 -0.97 20.93
C ARG A 278 -9.62 -2.32 20.31
N GLN A 279 -9.78 -2.36 18.99
CA GLN A 279 -10.02 -3.62 18.27
C GLN A 279 -8.85 -4.59 18.44
N PHE A 280 -7.61 -4.08 18.35
CA PHE A 280 -6.40 -4.87 18.60
C PHE A 280 -6.38 -5.53 19.99
N ILE A 281 -6.74 -4.79 21.04
CA ILE A 281 -6.84 -5.34 22.41
C ILE A 281 -7.91 -6.42 22.48
N GLN A 282 -9.06 -6.22 21.83
CA GLN A 282 -10.14 -7.21 21.83
C GLN A 282 -9.74 -8.50 21.09
N ASP A 283 -9.03 -8.37 19.97
CA ASP A 283 -8.62 -9.51 19.14
C ASP A 283 -7.50 -10.35 19.79
N TYR A 284 -6.54 -9.70 20.46
CA TYR A 284 -5.32 -10.38 20.95
C TYR A 284 -5.15 -10.38 22.47
N GLY A 285 -5.85 -9.52 23.22
CA GLY A 285 -5.61 -9.27 24.65
C GLY A 285 -5.85 -10.47 25.56
N THR A 286 -6.72 -11.41 25.17
CA THR A 286 -6.97 -12.63 25.94
C THR A 286 -5.92 -13.71 25.74
N THR A 287 -5.35 -13.82 24.54
CA THR A 287 -4.42 -14.92 24.18
C THR A 287 -2.95 -14.48 24.25
N TYR A 288 -2.68 -13.21 23.95
CA TYR A 288 -1.33 -12.64 23.82
C TYR A 288 -1.18 -11.38 24.70
N SER A 289 -1.67 -11.45 25.93
CA SER A 289 -1.73 -10.32 26.86
C SER A 289 -0.39 -9.61 27.06
N TYR A 290 0.69 -10.36 27.28
CA TYR A 290 2.04 -9.81 27.45
C TYR A 290 2.52 -9.02 26.23
N GLN A 291 2.30 -9.56 25.03
CA GLN A 291 2.68 -8.89 23.78
C GLN A 291 1.86 -7.61 23.60
N VAL A 292 0.55 -7.67 23.85
CA VAL A 292 -0.33 -6.50 23.79
C VAL A 292 0.14 -5.41 24.75
N TYR A 293 0.46 -5.74 26.01
CA TYR A 293 0.95 -4.75 26.97
C TYR A 293 2.30 -4.15 26.55
N SER A 294 3.26 -4.97 26.11
CA SER A 294 4.56 -4.48 25.63
C SER A 294 4.46 -3.57 24.40
N ILE A 295 3.55 -3.87 23.47
CA ILE A 295 3.30 -3.02 22.31
C ILE A 295 2.68 -1.69 22.76
N LEU A 296 1.73 -1.72 23.68
CA LEU A 296 1.08 -0.51 24.21
C LEU A 296 2.02 0.32 25.11
N GLU A 297 3.04 -0.27 25.74
CA GLU A 297 4.11 0.48 26.40
C GLU A 297 4.84 1.35 25.36
N THR A 298 5.15 0.79 24.19
CA THR A 298 5.77 1.57 23.09
C THR A 298 4.84 2.70 22.63
N VAL A 299 3.53 2.44 22.51
CA VAL A 299 2.56 3.49 22.16
C VAL A 299 2.48 4.55 23.26
N ALA A 300 2.49 4.17 24.53
CA ALA A 300 2.42 5.10 25.66
C ALA A 300 3.61 6.07 25.70
N THR A 301 4.80 5.63 25.28
CA THR A 301 5.97 6.52 25.16
C THR A 301 5.82 7.59 24.07
N LEU A 302 4.96 7.36 23.08
CA LEU A 302 4.69 8.29 22.00
C LEU A 302 3.46 9.13 22.32
N ASP A 303 2.34 8.47 22.58
CA ASP A 303 1.03 9.05 22.87
C ASP A 303 0.39 8.42 24.10
N GLN A 304 0.64 9.03 25.26
CA GLN A 304 0.07 8.58 26.52
C GLN A 304 -1.47 8.71 26.54
N GLN A 305 -2.03 9.74 25.89
CA GLN A 305 -3.46 10.01 25.94
C GLN A 305 -4.25 8.91 25.25
N VAL A 306 -3.79 8.43 24.09
CA VAL A 306 -4.44 7.31 23.39
C VAL A 306 -4.52 6.07 24.29
N VAL A 307 -3.45 5.75 25.02
CA VAL A 307 -3.44 4.57 25.91
C VAL A 307 -4.34 4.77 27.14
N ILE A 308 -4.43 5.99 27.67
CA ILE A 308 -5.38 6.32 28.76
C ILE A 308 -6.83 6.00 28.35
N HIS A 309 -7.23 6.33 27.12
CA HIS A 309 -8.59 6.02 26.60
C HIS A 309 -8.86 4.52 26.40
N LEU A 310 -7.83 3.67 26.49
CA LEU A 310 -7.91 2.22 26.33
C LEU A 310 -7.93 1.46 27.66
N ILE A 311 -7.65 2.11 28.80
CA ILE A 311 -7.59 1.49 30.13
C ILE A 311 -8.83 0.63 30.42
N SER A 312 -10.03 1.15 30.13
CA SER A 312 -11.28 0.40 30.35
C SER A 312 -11.33 -0.91 29.56
N THR A 313 -10.84 -0.91 28.33
CA THR A 313 -10.78 -2.11 27.47
C THR A 313 -9.72 -3.09 27.96
N LEU A 314 -8.56 -2.60 28.40
CA LEU A 314 -7.47 -3.42 28.93
C LEU A 314 -7.88 -4.13 30.22
N THR A 315 -8.48 -3.38 31.15
CA THR A 315 -9.01 -3.94 32.40
C THR A 315 -10.10 -4.98 32.12
N GLN A 316 -10.99 -4.72 31.15
CA GLN A 316 -12.01 -5.71 30.77
C GLN A 316 -11.38 -6.96 30.16
N SER A 317 -10.43 -6.83 29.23
CA SER A 317 -9.73 -7.96 28.62
C SER A 317 -8.95 -8.80 29.65
N LEU A 318 -8.39 -8.17 30.69
CA LEU A 318 -7.75 -8.88 31.80
C LEU A 318 -8.78 -9.71 32.57
N LYS A 319 -9.90 -9.10 32.97
CA LYS A 319 -10.98 -9.80 33.69
C LYS A 319 -11.54 -10.96 32.88
N ASP A 320 -11.76 -10.75 31.58
CA ASP A 320 -12.26 -11.80 30.68
C ASP A 320 -11.27 -12.96 30.54
N SER A 321 -9.96 -12.68 30.52
CA SER A 321 -8.90 -13.70 30.54
C SER A 321 -8.93 -14.52 31.84
N GLU A 322 -9.02 -13.84 32.99
CA GLU A 322 -9.09 -14.48 34.32
C GLU A 322 -10.34 -15.36 34.46
N LEU A 323 -11.49 -14.87 33.98
CA LEU A 323 -12.75 -15.62 33.97
C LEU A 323 -12.68 -16.86 33.07
N LYS A 324 -12.11 -16.75 31.87
CA LYS A 324 -11.98 -17.88 30.92
C LYS A 324 -11.04 -18.97 31.43
N CYS A 325 -9.94 -18.58 32.07
CA CYS A 325 -8.97 -19.54 32.57
C CYS A 325 -9.45 -20.27 33.83
N GLY A 326 -10.39 -19.72 34.59
CA GLY A 326 -10.93 -20.34 35.81
C GLY A 326 -9.91 -20.46 36.96
N LEU A 327 -8.69 -19.95 36.77
CA LEU A 327 -7.56 -20.05 37.70
C LEU A 327 -7.51 -18.90 38.73
N GLY A 328 -8.50 -18.01 38.74
CA GLY A 328 -8.51 -16.84 39.61
C GLY A 328 -7.60 -15.71 39.11
N ARG A 329 -7.04 -14.91 40.03
CA ARG A 329 -6.21 -13.73 39.71
C ARG A 329 -4.86 -14.18 39.11
N ASN A 330 -4.55 -13.77 37.89
CA ASN A 330 -3.26 -14.09 37.26
C ASN A 330 -2.20 -13.04 37.64
N SER A 331 -1.42 -13.31 38.68
CA SER A 331 -0.42 -12.37 39.21
C SER A 331 0.58 -11.87 38.17
N ALA A 332 1.07 -12.76 37.29
CA ALA A 332 2.06 -12.40 36.28
C ALA A 332 1.46 -11.51 35.17
N GLN A 333 0.20 -11.75 34.78
CA GLN A 333 -0.49 -10.90 33.81
C GLN A 333 -0.84 -9.53 34.43
N ARG A 334 -1.23 -9.50 35.71
CA ARG A 334 -1.48 -8.28 36.47
C ARG A 334 -0.23 -7.44 36.64
N GLU A 335 0.92 -8.05 36.93
CA GLU A 335 2.21 -7.37 37.03
C GLU A 335 2.60 -6.71 35.70
N ALA A 336 2.47 -7.44 34.59
CA ALA A 336 2.72 -6.88 33.27
C ALA A 336 1.76 -5.72 32.93
N TYR A 337 0.49 -5.81 33.34
CA TYR A 337 -0.45 -4.71 33.16
C TYR A 337 -0.11 -3.51 34.05
N SER A 338 0.27 -3.73 35.32
CA SER A 338 0.73 -2.68 36.23
C SER A 338 1.96 -1.95 35.68
N LYS A 339 2.88 -2.68 35.05
CA LYS A 339 4.03 -2.08 34.35
C LYS A 339 3.59 -1.16 33.20
N LEU A 340 2.58 -1.52 32.42
CA LEU A 340 2.02 -0.61 31.42
C LEU A 340 1.39 0.63 32.10
N LEU A 341 0.59 0.43 33.14
CA LEU A 341 -0.10 1.51 33.86
C LEU A 341 0.87 2.51 34.50
N SER A 342 2.06 2.10 34.94
CA SER A 342 3.06 3.01 35.49
C SER A 342 3.54 4.07 34.48
N HIS A 343 3.44 3.78 33.18
CA HIS A 343 3.77 4.74 32.11
C HIS A 343 2.65 5.78 31.88
N LEU A 344 1.49 5.63 32.53
CA LEU A 344 0.31 6.48 32.29
C LEU A 344 0.08 7.55 33.37
N GLY A 345 1.06 7.80 34.25
CA GLY A 345 0.97 8.84 35.27
C GLY A 345 -0.17 8.60 36.26
N GLN A 346 -0.82 9.67 36.74
CA GLN A 346 -1.83 9.57 37.82
C GLN A 346 -3.01 8.64 37.48
N VAL A 347 -3.49 8.68 36.24
CA VAL A 347 -4.64 7.85 35.81
C VAL A 347 -4.30 6.35 35.90
N GLY A 348 -3.06 5.98 35.54
CA GLY A 348 -2.57 4.61 35.68
C GLY A 348 -2.47 4.15 37.13
N HIS A 349 -1.94 5.00 38.02
CA HIS A 349 -1.83 4.70 39.46
C HIS A 349 -3.21 4.50 40.11
N ASN A 350 -4.20 5.32 39.72
CA ASN A 350 -5.58 5.17 40.20
C ASN A 350 -6.18 3.82 39.79
N GLU A 351 -5.92 3.35 38.57
CA GLU A 351 -6.41 2.05 38.11
C GLU A 351 -5.67 0.89 38.81
N MET A 352 -4.36 1.00 39.07
CA MET A 352 -3.60 0.00 39.83
C MET A 352 -4.21 -0.24 41.22
N GLN A 353 -4.52 0.82 41.96
CA GLN A 353 -5.20 0.72 43.27
C GLN A 353 -6.58 0.07 43.16
N ARG A 354 -7.28 0.26 42.03
CA ARG A 354 -8.59 -0.37 41.78
C ARG A 354 -8.47 -1.86 41.49
N LEU A 355 -7.36 -2.33 40.93
CA LEU A 355 -7.12 -3.74 40.64
C LEU A 355 -6.71 -4.55 41.87
N GLU A 356 -6.12 -3.90 42.87
CA GLU A 356 -5.73 -4.52 44.15
C GLU A 356 -6.92 -4.84 45.04
N LYS A 357 -7.95 -3.97 44.99
CA LYS A 357 -9.28 -4.20 45.57
C LYS A 357 -9.99 -5.31 44.79
#